data_AF-A0A968ABZ1-F1
#
_entry.id   AF-A0A968ABZ1-F1
#
_cell.length_a   1.000
_cell.length_b   1.000
_cell.length_c   1.000
_cell.angle_alpha   90.00
_cell.angle_beta   90.00
_cell.angle_gamma   90.00
#
_symmetry.space_group_name_H-M   'P 1'
#
loop_
_entity.id
_entity.type
_entity.pdbx_description
1 polymer ?
#
loop_
_entity_poly.entity_id
_entity_poly.type
_entity_poly.pdbx_seq_one_letter_code
_entity_poly.pdbx_strand_id
1 'polypeptide(L)' 'MLWVDMNKGLLLKTHLLNEQGKIIEQFMFTQIQYLDTIPEEWLKSGV' A
#
# COMPACT_ATOMS: atom_id res chain seq x y z
N MET A 1 -11.12 6.89 3.88
CA MET A 1 -11.27 7.18 2.44
C MET A 1 -10.22 6.37 1.70
N LEU A 2 -10.57 5.66 0.62
CA LEU A 2 -9.65 4.79 -0.13
C LEU A 2 -9.07 5.53 -1.34
N TRP A 3 -7.76 5.45 -1.52
CA TRP A 3 -7.05 6.09 -2.63
C TRP A 3 -6.40 4.99 -3.47
N VAL A 4 -6.86 4.83 -4.70
CA VAL A 4 -6.47 3.71 -5.56
C VAL A 4 -5.73 4.24 -6.78
N ASP A 5 -4.63 3.59 -7.16
CA ASP A 5 -3.99 3.82 -8.46
C ASP A 5 -4.92 3.30 -9.56
N MET A 6 -5.42 4.17 -10.43
CA MET A 6 -6.37 3.78 -11.48
C MET A 6 -5.77 2.84 -12.53
N ASN A 7 -4.46 2.88 -12.74
CA ASN A 7 -3.79 2.09 -13.78
C ASN A 7 -3.47 0.68 -13.31
N LYS A 8 -3.22 0.51 -12.00
CA LYS A 8 -2.74 -0.76 -11.41
C LYS A 8 -3.70 -1.37 -10.38
N GLY A 9 -4.71 -0.61 -9.93
CA GLY A 9 -5.68 -1.04 -8.92
C GLY A 9 -5.12 -1.12 -7.49
N LEU A 10 -3.89 -0.64 -7.25
CA LEU A 10 -3.27 -0.71 -5.92
C LEU A 10 -3.83 0.37 -4.98
N LEU A 11 -4.06 -0.01 -3.72
CA LEU A 11 -4.43 0.93 -2.66
C LEU A 11 -3.19 1.70 -2.20
N LEU A 12 -3.11 2.96 -2.59
CA LEU A 12 -1.98 3.85 -2.30
C LEU A 12 -2.05 4.47 -0.90
N LYS A 13 -3.28 4.75 -0.44
CA LYS A 13 -3.54 5.35 0.86
C LYS A 13 -4.91 4.94 1.39
N THR A 14 -4.98 4.73 2.70
CA THR A 14 -6.24 4.51 3.40
C THR A 14 -6.22 5.06 4.82
N HIS A 15 -7.42 5.25 5.35
CA HIS A 15 -7.67 5.57 6.75
C HIS A 15 -8.61 4.53 7.32
N LEU A 16 -8.25 3.95 8.46
CA LEU A 16 -9.18 3.19 9.29
C LEU A 16 -9.91 4.17 10.19
N LEU A 17 -11.24 4.17 10.13
CA LEU A 17 -12.10 5.01 10.95
C LEU A 17 -12.81 4.16 11.99
N ASN A 18 -13.06 4.72 13.17
CA ASN A 18 -14.00 4.14 14.13
C ASN A 18 -15.46 4.49 13.78
N GLU A 19 -16.40 4.00 14.60
CA GLU A 19 -17.84 4.22 14.41
C GLU A 19 -18.25 5.70 14.46
N GLN A 20 -17.46 6.54 15.14
CA GLN A 20 -17.68 7.99 15.21
C GLN A 20 -16.98 8.76 14.07
N GLY A 21 -16.36 8.05 13.11
CA GLY A 21 -15.65 8.64 11.98
C GLY A 21 -14.25 9.18 12.31
N LYS A 22 -13.74 8.93 13.52
CA LYS A 22 -12.37 9.33 13.91
C LYS A 22 -11.34 8.37 13.31
N ILE A 23 -10.26 8.92 12.77
CA ILE A 23 -9.12 8.14 12.27
C ILE A 23 -8.44 7.42 13.44
N ILE A 24 -8.37 6.09 13.35
CA ILE A 24 -7.59 5.23 14.25
C ILE A 24 -6.21 4.97 13.64
N GLU A 25 -6.14 4.77 12.32
CA GLU A 25 -4.91 4.43 11.62
C GLU A 25 -4.86 5.08 10.23
N GLN A 26 -3.65 5.36 9.75
CA GLN A 26 -3.37 5.74 8.38
C GLN A 26 -2.26 4.85 7.81
N PHE A 27 -2.52 4.27 6.63
CA PHE A 27 -1.50 3.63 5.81
C PHE A 27 -1.31 4.44 4.52
N MET A 28 -0.06 4.63 4.10
CA MET A 28 0.29 5.37 2.88
C MET A 28 1.68 4.99 2.38
N PHE A 29 1.80 4.69 1.08
CA PHE A 29 3.11 4.65 0.42
C PHE A 29 3.64 6.08 0.23
N THR A 30 4.87 6.35 0.64
CA THR A 30 5.56 7.62 0.36
C THR A 30 6.18 7.64 -1.04
N GLN A 31 6.59 6.46 -1.50
CA GLN A 31 7.07 6.20 -2.85
C GLN A 31 6.70 4.76 -3.22
N ILE A 32 6.34 4.53 -4.48
CA ILE A 32 6.10 3.20 -5.03
C ILE A 32 6.80 3.08 -6.38
N GLN A 33 7.41 1.93 -6.63
CA GLN A 33 7.99 1.57 -7.93
C GLN A 33 7.32 0.30 -8.41
N TYR A 34 6.85 0.32 -9.66
CA TYR A 34 6.21 -0.82 -10.29
C TYR A 34 7.26 -1.62 -11.05
N LEU A 35 7.35 -2.91 -10.75
CA LEU A 35 8.21 -3.85 -11.44
C LEU A 35 7.35 -4.86 -12.17
N ASP A 36 7.73 -5.22 -13.40
CA ASP A 36 7.03 -6.25 -14.17
C ASP A 36 7.34 -7.65 -13.63
N THR A 37 8.54 -7.84 -13.07
CA THR A 37 8.98 -9.08 -12.43
C THR A 37 9.81 -8.77 -11.19
N ILE A 38 9.60 -9.55 -10.12
CA ILE A 38 10.40 -9.44 -8.90
C ILE A 38 11.71 -10.22 -9.09
N PRO A 39 12.89 -9.62 -8.86
CA PRO A 39 14.16 -10.35 -8.92
C PRO A 39 14.20 -11.51 -7.92
N GLU A 40 14.71 -12.67 -8.34
CA GLU A 40 14.71 -13.89 -7.53
C GLU A 40 15.55 -13.74 -6.26
N GLU A 41 16.61 -12.94 -6.31
CA GLU A 41 17.42 -12.60 -5.16
C GLU A 41 16.65 -11.88 -4.04
N TRP A 42 15.59 -11.14 -4.36
CA TRP A 42 14.78 -10.41 -3.37
C TRP A 42 13.74 -11.31 -2.69
N LEU A 43 13.43 -12.45 -3.30
CA LEU A 43 12.50 -13.44 -2.74
C LEU A 43 13.18 -14.38 -1.74
N LYS A 44 14.52 -14.34 -1.68
CA LYS A 44 15.28 -15.12 -0.69
C LYS A 44 15.04 -14.53 0.69
N SER A 45 14.76 -15.40 1.66
CA SER A 45 14.60 -15.01 3.05
C SER A 45 15.90 -14.33 3.53
N GLY A 46 15.79 -13.12 4.05
CA GLY A 46 16.87 -12.46 4.78
C GLY A 46 16.98 -13.05 6.18
N VAL A 47 17.63 -14.20 6.30
CA VAL A 47 18.17 -14.74 7.56
C VAL A 47 19.69 -14.77 7.43
#